data_AF-A0A6P8C6W3-F1
#
_entry.id   AF-A0A6P8C6W3-F1
#
_cell.length_a   1.000
_cell.length_b   1.000
_cell.length_c   1.000
_cell.angle_alpha   90.00
_cell.angle_beta   90.00
_cell.angle_gamma   90.00
#
_symmetry.space_group_name_H-M   'P 1'
#
loop_
_entity.id
_entity.type
_entity.pdbx_description
1 polymer ?
#
loop_
_entity_poly.entity_id
_entity_poly.type
_entity_poly.pdbx_seq_one_letter_code
_entity_poly.pdbx_strand_id
1 'polypeptide(L)'
;MKLSSYPGDVALPGGKMEENDTDDAATALREALEEIGLDPNLVEVAATLEPFFSQHLLRVVPVVGLLKSPDEFVPILSYDEVDAIFEVPLEMFLKDDKHRYEEREWRGWKYILHAFDFQSNGELFHVCGLTARILIRVASIVYQRSPSFNMQAPDFQHLQVALDFPIVIMNVETVFYLSIAT
;
A
#
# COMPACT_ATOMS: atom_id res chain seq x y z
N MET A 1 -24.61 -7.65 -15.75
CA MET A 1 -24.39 -8.71 -14.73
C MET A 1 -23.91 -8.01 -13.48
N LYS A 2 -24.57 -8.21 -12.34
CA LYS A 2 -24.19 -7.64 -11.04
C LYS A 2 -23.19 -8.61 -10.43
N LEU A 3 -21.93 -8.20 -10.29
CA LEU A 3 -20.88 -9.04 -9.74
C LEU A 3 -21.05 -9.22 -8.23
N SER A 4 -20.59 -10.37 -7.80
CA SER A 4 -20.78 -11.07 -6.54
C SER A 4 -20.35 -10.30 -5.30
N SER A 5 -20.94 -10.67 -4.17
CA SER A 5 -20.78 -10.14 -2.81
C SER A 5 -19.40 -10.32 -2.17
N TYR A 6 -18.31 -10.21 -2.93
CA TYR A 6 -16.94 -10.12 -2.42
C TYR A 6 -16.28 -8.91 -3.11
N PRO A 7 -15.98 -7.82 -2.39
CA PRO A 7 -15.13 -6.76 -2.92
C PRO A 7 -13.78 -7.36 -3.33
N GLY A 8 -13.21 -6.86 -4.43
CA GLY A 8 -11.87 -7.24 -4.90
C GLY A 8 -10.77 -6.98 -3.87
N ASP A 9 -9.53 -7.35 -4.20
CA ASP A 9 -8.39 -7.15 -3.30
C ASP A 9 -8.14 -5.64 -3.10
N VAL A 10 -8.07 -5.19 -1.85
CA VAL A 10 -7.68 -3.81 -1.53
C VAL A 10 -6.20 -3.61 -1.85
N ALA A 11 -5.91 -2.63 -2.69
CA ALA A 11 -4.58 -2.27 -3.15
C ALA A 11 -4.29 -0.78 -2.95
N LEU A 12 -3.00 -0.44 -3.04
CA LEU A 12 -2.56 0.93 -3.29
C LEU A 12 -2.59 1.14 -4.82
N PRO A 13 -2.83 2.37 -5.30
CA PRO A 13 -2.71 2.66 -6.72
C PRO A 13 -1.33 2.29 -7.25
N GLY A 14 -1.27 1.66 -8.42
CA GLY A 14 -0.02 1.23 -8.99
C GLY A 14 -0.16 0.05 -9.95
N GLY A 15 0.81 -0.02 -10.86
CA GLY A 15 0.82 -1.05 -11.88
C GLY A 15 2.22 -1.32 -12.38
N LYS A 16 2.29 -1.78 -13.63
CA LYS A 16 3.55 -2.24 -14.23
C LYS A 16 4.26 -1.04 -14.86
N MET A 17 5.56 -0.97 -14.66
CA MET A 17 6.41 -0.01 -15.37
C MET A 17 6.27 -0.16 -16.89
N GLU A 18 6.01 0.96 -17.56
CA GLU A 18 5.93 1.07 -19.02
C GLU A 18 7.23 1.61 -19.63
N GLU A 19 7.39 1.47 -20.94
CA GLU A 19 8.61 1.92 -21.66
C GLU A 19 8.88 3.41 -21.53
N ASN A 20 7.84 4.22 -21.28
CA ASN A 20 7.95 5.67 -21.15
C ASN A 20 8.16 6.15 -19.71
N ASP A 21 8.07 5.25 -18.72
CA ASP A 21 8.29 5.61 -17.32
C ASP A 21 9.79 5.81 -17.08
N THR A 22 10.17 6.95 -16.51
CA THR A 22 11.60 7.28 -16.29
C THR A 22 12.18 6.56 -15.07
N ASP A 23 11.35 6.26 -14.08
CA ASP A 23 11.72 5.58 -12.84
C ASP A 23 10.47 5.03 -12.12
N ASP A 24 10.67 4.36 -10.97
CA ASP A 24 9.59 3.79 -10.16
C ASP A 24 8.56 4.86 -9.70
N ALA A 25 8.98 6.11 -9.53
CA ALA A 25 8.10 7.21 -9.12
C ALA A 25 7.21 7.70 -10.26
N ALA A 26 7.76 7.79 -11.48
CA ALA A 26 6.99 8.11 -12.67
C ALA A 26 5.89 7.06 -12.92
N THR A 27 6.21 5.76 -12.77
CA THR A 27 5.20 4.68 -12.85
C THR A 27 4.10 4.88 -11.81
N ALA A 28 4.46 5.06 -10.53
CA ALA A 28 3.46 5.21 -9.46
C ALA A 28 2.53 6.42 -9.68
N LEU A 29 3.07 7.55 -10.16
CA LEU A 29 2.29 8.76 -10.42
C LEU A 29 1.38 8.62 -11.64
N ARG A 30 1.83 7.94 -12.70
CA ARG A 30 1.00 7.63 -13.88
C ARG A 30 -0.19 6.75 -13.48
N GLU A 31 0.07 5.65 -12.80
CA GLU A 31 -0.96 4.70 -12.37
C GLU A 31 -1.95 5.34 -11.40
N ALA A 32 -1.48 6.17 -10.45
CA ALA A 32 -2.38 6.91 -9.57
C ALA A 32 -3.26 7.94 -10.32
N LEU A 33 -2.74 8.54 -11.40
CA LEU A 33 -3.55 9.39 -12.27
C LEU A 33 -4.61 8.57 -13.02
N GLU A 34 -4.23 7.40 -13.55
CA GLU A 34 -5.11 6.52 -14.32
C GLU A 34 -6.22 5.90 -13.46
N GLU A 35 -5.88 5.37 -12.28
CA GLU A 35 -6.81 4.64 -11.41
C GLU A 35 -7.73 5.57 -10.60
N ILE A 36 -7.17 6.65 -10.03
CA ILE A 36 -7.84 7.49 -9.02
C ILE A 36 -7.88 8.98 -9.37
N GLY A 37 -7.39 9.37 -10.55
CA GLY A 37 -7.41 10.77 -11.01
C GLY A 37 -6.45 11.68 -10.26
N LEU A 38 -5.42 11.14 -9.60
CA LEU A 38 -4.48 11.94 -8.82
C LEU A 38 -3.50 12.69 -9.74
N ASP A 39 -3.72 14.00 -9.91
CA ASP A 39 -2.79 14.87 -10.66
C ASP A 39 -1.39 14.82 -10.02
N PRO A 40 -0.34 14.40 -10.74
CA PRO A 40 1.03 14.37 -10.24
C PRO A 40 1.53 15.72 -9.69
N ASN A 41 0.97 16.85 -10.15
CA ASN A 41 1.34 18.17 -9.66
C ASN A 41 0.90 18.41 -8.20
N LEU A 42 -0.15 17.74 -7.74
CA LEU A 42 -0.62 17.79 -6.36
C LEU A 42 0.25 16.98 -5.40
N VAL A 43 1.16 16.16 -5.93
CA VAL A 43 2.00 15.24 -5.16
C VAL A 43 3.43 15.76 -5.06
N GLU A 44 4.01 15.64 -3.87
CA GLU A 44 5.45 15.69 -3.63
C GLU A 44 5.93 14.28 -3.27
N VAL A 45 6.81 13.71 -4.09
CA VAL A 45 7.39 12.39 -3.78
C VAL A 45 8.39 12.54 -2.64
N ALA A 46 8.07 11.99 -1.48
CA ALA A 46 8.90 12.08 -0.28
C ALA A 46 9.95 10.97 -0.21
N ALA A 47 9.60 9.75 -0.65
CA ALA A 47 10.51 8.61 -0.61
C ALA A 47 10.12 7.50 -1.58
N THR A 48 11.12 6.72 -1.98
CA THR A 48 10.95 5.40 -2.59
C THR A 48 11.48 4.37 -1.59
N LEU A 49 10.65 3.40 -1.21
CA LEU A 49 11.01 2.39 -0.22
C LEU A 49 11.80 1.23 -0.84
N GLU A 50 12.36 0.38 0.03
CA GLU A 50 12.90 -0.90 -0.37
C GLU A 50 11.84 -1.75 -1.10
N PRO A 51 12.24 -2.55 -2.11
CA PRO A 51 11.33 -3.45 -2.79
C PRO A 51 10.71 -4.49 -1.87
N PHE A 52 9.43 -4.74 -2.08
CA PHE A 52 8.68 -5.86 -1.52
C PHE A 52 8.48 -6.93 -2.60
N PHE A 53 8.29 -8.17 -2.16
CA PHE A 53 7.94 -9.27 -3.06
C PHE A 53 6.55 -9.79 -2.76
N SER A 54 5.76 -9.93 -3.82
CA SER A 54 4.48 -10.63 -3.77
C SER A 54 4.68 -12.14 -3.60
N GLN A 55 3.60 -12.87 -3.28
CA GLN A 55 3.60 -14.34 -3.24
C GLN A 55 3.98 -14.99 -4.59
N HIS A 56 3.90 -14.23 -5.69
CA HIS A 56 4.27 -14.63 -7.04
C HIS A 56 5.68 -14.15 -7.43
N LEU A 57 6.47 -13.64 -6.46
CA LEU A 57 7.82 -13.11 -6.66
C LEU A 57 7.88 -11.89 -7.58
N LEU A 58 6.78 -11.15 -7.72
CA LEU A 58 6.79 -9.85 -8.37
C LEU A 58 7.45 -8.83 -7.44
N ARG A 59 8.43 -8.10 -7.97
CA ARG A 59 9.07 -6.96 -7.30
C ARG A 59 8.11 -5.78 -7.33
N VAL A 60 7.74 -5.27 -6.16
CA VAL A 60 6.88 -4.09 -5.98
C VAL A 60 7.68 -3.04 -5.22
N VAL A 61 7.74 -1.82 -5.74
CA VAL A 61 8.48 -0.71 -5.13
C VAL A 61 7.49 0.34 -4.66
N PRO A 62 7.28 0.48 -3.33
CA PRO A 62 6.37 1.50 -2.83
C PRO A 62 6.98 2.90 -2.98
N VAL A 63 6.19 3.81 -3.52
CA VAL A 63 6.53 5.25 -3.61
C VAL A 63 5.58 6.00 -2.68
N VAL A 64 6.15 6.82 -1.79
CA VAL A 64 5.38 7.62 -0.82
C VAL A 64 5.29 9.04 -1.35
N GLY A 65 4.07 9.43 -1.73
CA GLY A 65 3.71 10.78 -2.10
C GLY A 65 3.02 11.52 -0.96
N LEU A 66 3.29 12.81 -0.85
CA LEU A 66 2.60 13.75 0.04
C LEU A 66 1.71 14.64 -0.81
N LEU A 67 0.44 14.79 -0.43
CA LEU A 67 -0.42 15.79 -1.05
C LEU A 67 -0.03 17.18 -0.55
N LYS A 68 0.33 18.07 -1.48
CA LYS A 68 0.67 19.47 -1.18
C LYS A 68 -0.54 20.24 -0.67
N SER A 69 -1.71 19.95 -1.24
CA SER A 69 -3.01 20.52 -0.89
C SER A 69 -4.05 19.40 -0.83
N PRO A 70 -4.21 18.69 0.31
CA PRO A 70 -5.17 17.59 0.42
C PRO A 70 -6.60 17.99 0.05
N ASP A 71 -7.01 19.22 0.40
CA ASP A 71 -8.35 19.75 0.12
C ASP A 71 -8.63 19.99 -1.38
N GLU A 72 -7.58 20.06 -2.21
CA GLU A 72 -7.70 20.27 -3.65
C GLU A 72 -7.87 18.94 -4.42
N PHE A 73 -7.57 17.81 -3.79
CA PHE A 73 -7.70 16.52 -4.42
C PHE A 73 -9.12 15.97 -4.27
N VAL A 74 -9.78 15.75 -5.41
CA VAL A 74 -11.06 15.05 -5.49
C VAL A 74 -10.83 13.76 -6.29
N PRO A 75 -10.88 12.57 -5.67
CA PRO A 75 -10.64 11.32 -6.36
C PRO A 75 -11.64 11.08 -7.50
N ILE A 76 -11.14 10.60 -8.63
CA ILE A 76 -11.95 10.23 -9.80
C ILE A 76 -11.67 8.76 -10.11
N LEU A 77 -12.67 7.90 -9.91
CA LEU A 77 -12.52 6.47 -10.19
C LEU A 77 -12.45 6.18 -11.69
N SER A 78 -11.48 5.38 -12.09
CA SER A 78 -11.55 4.59 -13.32
C SER A 78 -12.42 3.35 -13.09
N TYR A 79 -13.67 3.38 -13.56
CA TYR A 79 -14.61 2.27 -13.38
C TYR A 79 -14.21 0.98 -14.10
N ASP A 80 -13.25 1.04 -15.01
CA ASP A 80 -12.75 -0.15 -15.72
C ASP A 80 -11.76 -0.96 -14.86
N GLU A 81 -11.19 -0.36 -13.80
CA GLU A 81 -10.12 -0.96 -12.99
C GLU A 81 -10.38 -0.87 -11.47
N VAL A 82 -11.19 0.10 -11.02
CA VAL A 82 -11.41 0.42 -9.61
C VAL A 82 -12.88 0.40 -9.23
N ASP A 83 -13.22 -0.41 -8.24
CA ASP A 83 -14.59 -0.51 -7.71
C ASP A 83 -14.92 0.58 -6.67
N ALA A 84 -13.94 0.94 -5.83
CA ALA A 84 -14.11 1.89 -4.74
C ALA A 84 -12.77 2.56 -4.37
N ILE A 85 -12.86 3.80 -3.91
CA ILE A 85 -11.74 4.54 -3.29
C ILE A 85 -12.14 4.89 -1.87
N PHE A 86 -11.20 4.73 -0.93
CA PHE A 86 -11.40 5.15 0.44
C PHE A 86 -10.08 5.60 1.07
N GLU A 87 -10.21 6.41 2.12
CA GLU A 87 -9.10 6.89 2.93
C GLU A 87 -9.10 6.18 4.29
N VAL A 88 -7.92 5.88 4.81
CA VAL A 88 -7.76 5.27 6.13
C VAL A 88 -6.66 5.99 6.92
N PRO A 89 -6.83 6.21 8.24
CA PRO A 89 -5.77 6.78 9.06
C PRO A 89 -4.55 5.86 9.09
N LEU A 90 -3.38 6.34 8.64
CA LEU A 90 -2.15 5.55 8.58
C LEU A 90 -1.80 4.90 9.93
N GLU A 91 -2.06 5.59 11.05
CA GLU A 91 -1.74 5.09 12.39
C GLU A 91 -2.48 3.79 12.74
N MET A 92 -3.60 3.49 12.06
CA MET A 92 -4.36 2.25 12.23
C MET A 92 -3.49 1.01 12.02
N PHE A 93 -2.53 1.07 11.09
CA PHE A 93 -1.65 -0.06 10.77
C PHE A 93 -0.59 -0.34 11.84
N LEU A 94 -0.59 0.39 12.96
CA LEU A 94 0.28 0.12 14.10
C LEU A 94 -0.49 -0.40 15.33
N LYS A 95 -1.82 -0.47 15.27
CA LYS A 95 -2.70 -0.81 16.39
C LYS A 95 -3.34 -2.17 16.19
N ASP A 96 -3.51 -2.90 17.29
CA ASP A 96 -4.09 -4.25 17.27
C ASP A 96 -5.63 -4.27 17.33
N ASP A 97 -6.27 -3.10 17.38
CA ASP A 97 -7.72 -2.95 17.61
C ASP A 97 -8.59 -3.45 16.45
N LYS A 98 -8.13 -3.21 15.21
CA LYS A 98 -8.78 -3.63 13.96
C LYS A 98 -7.94 -4.62 13.16
N HIS A 99 -6.93 -5.20 13.82
CA HIS A 99 -5.96 -6.09 13.22
C HIS A 99 -6.39 -7.55 13.41
N ARG A 100 -6.25 -8.33 12.35
CA ARG A 100 -6.37 -9.79 12.34
C ARG A 100 -5.12 -10.36 11.71
N TYR A 101 -4.75 -11.56 12.10
CA TYR A 101 -3.60 -12.23 11.53
C TYR A 101 -3.85 -13.72 11.33
N GLU A 102 -3.18 -14.28 10.33
CA GLU A 102 -3.21 -15.71 10.04
C GLU A 102 -1.79 -16.20 9.81
N GLU A 103 -1.39 -17.26 10.52
CA GLU A 103 -0.14 -17.95 10.23
C GLU A 103 -0.29 -18.78 8.95
N ARG A 104 0.58 -18.53 7.98
CA ARG A 104 0.60 -19.21 6.69
C ARG A 104 1.97 -19.76 6.40
N GLU A 105 2.02 -20.70 5.46
CA GLU A 105 3.26 -21.25 4.95
C GLU A 105 3.37 -20.99 3.45
N TRP A 106 4.51 -20.50 3.01
CA TRP A 106 4.84 -20.33 1.60
C TRP A 106 6.18 -20.96 1.32
N ARG A 107 6.20 -22.00 0.47
CA ARG A 107 7.41 -22.77 0.11
C ARG A 107 8.23 -23.26 1.32
N GLY A 108 7.56 -23.72 2.37
CA GLY A 108 8.19 -24.18 3.62
C GLY A 108 8.53 -23.08 4.62
N TRP A 109 8.30 -21.80 4.28
CA TRP A 109 8.54 -20.67 5.17
C TRP A 109 7.25 -20.22 5.85
N LYS A 110 7.25 -20.19 7.18
CA LYS A 110 6.12 -19.67 7.95
C LYS A 110 6.15 -18.15 8.00
N TYR A 111 5.01 -17.52 7.72
CA TYR A 111 4.83 -16.09 7.80
C TYR A 111 3.46 -15.73 8.37
N ILE A 112 3.32 -14.50 8.85
CA ILE A 112 2.04 -13.95 9.29
C ILE A 112 1.45 -13.12 8.15
N LEU A 113 0.23 -13.48 7.75
CA LEU A 113 -0.62 -12.68 6.88
C LEU A 113 -1.39 -11.69 7.77
N HIS A 114 -1.06 -10.40 7.65
CA HIS A 114 -1.76 -9.33 8.36
C HIS A 114 -2.99 -8.86 7.57
N ALA A 115 -4.08 -8.58 8.29
CA ALA A 115 -5.31 -8.04 7.75
C ALA A 115 -5.89 -6.97 8.69
N PHE A 116 -6.51 -5.94 8.11
CA PHE A 116 -7.14 -4.85 8.84
C PHE A 116 -8.54 -4.59 8.31
N ASP A 117 -9.50 -4.46 9.22
CA ASP A 117 -10.90 -4.23 8.88
C ASP A 117 -11.25 -2.76 9.07
N PHE A 118 -11.61 -2.06 7.99
CA PHE A 118 -11.93 -0.64 8.03
C PHE A 118 -13.32 -0.38 7.47
N GLN A 119 -14.11 0.44 8.16
CA GLN A 119 -15.43 0.83 7.70
C GLN A 119 -15.38 2.24 7.13
N SER A 120 -15.78 2.39 5.87
CA SER A 120 -15.88 3.68 5.17
C SER A 120 -17.20 3.76 4.44
N ASN A 121 -17.92 4.88 4.53
CA ASN A 121 -19.20 5.11 3.84
C ASN A 121 -20.25 4.00 3.99
N GLY A 122 -20.23 3.29 5.13
CA GLY A 122 -21.15 2.18 5.42
C GLY A 122 -20.71 0.81 4.87
N GLU A 123 -19.60 0.75 4.14
CA GLU A 123 -19.00 -0.46 3.59
C GLU A 123 -17.79 -0.92 4.40
N LEU A 124 -17.55 -2.23 4.42
CA LEU A 124 -16.43 -2.85 5.13
C LEU A 124 -15.33 -3.23 4.13
N PHE A 125 -14.14 -2.72 4.36
CA PHE A 125 -12.94 -2.94 3.56
C PHE A 125 -11.96 -3.80 4.33
N HIS A 126 -11.29 -4.72 3.63
CA HIS A 126 -10.31 -5.63 4.19
C HIS A 126 -8.94 -5.37 3.58
N VAL A 127 -8.08 -4.65 4.30
CA VAL A 127 -6.70 -4.38 3.86
C VAL A 127 -5.82 -5.54 4.30
N CYS A 128 -5.32 -6.36 3.38
CA CYS A 128 -4.55 -7.56 3.74
C CYS A 128 -3.27 -7.75 2.92
N GLY A 129 -2.48 -8.76 3.29
CA GLY A 129 -1.38 -9.24 2.46
C GLY A 129 -0.27 -8.22 2.22
N LEU A 130 0.11 -8.07 0.94
CA LEU A 130 1.20 -7.18 0.55
C LEU A 130 0.87 -5.71 0.88
N THR A 131 -0.36 -5.28 0.59
CA THR A 131 -0.86 -3.93 0.89
C THR A 131 -0.72 -3.62 2.37
N ALA A 132 -1.19 -4.51 3.25
CA ALA A 132 -1.05 -4.35 4.70
C ALA A 132 0.41 -4.27 5.15
N ARG A 133 1.30 -5.12 4.59
CA ARG A 133 2.73 -5.11 4.92
C ARG A 133 3.42 -3.80 4.54
N ILE A 134 3.10 -3.25 3.36
CA ILE A 134 3.62 -1.95 2.92
C ILE A 134 3.14 -0.85 3.87
N LEU A 135 1.84 -0.82 4.20
CA LEU A 135 1.27 0.21 5.07
C LEU A 135 1.80 0.15 6.50
N ILE A 136 2.00 -1.04 7.07
CA ILE A 136 2.67 -1.20 8.37
C ILE A 136 4.08 -0.61 8.33
N ARG A 137 4.84 -0.88 7.25
CA ARG A 137 6.21 -0.37 7.08
C ARG A 137 6.23 1.14 7.00
N VAL A 138 5.38 1.73 6.15
CA VAL A 138 5.26 3.18 5.99
C VAL A 138 4.84 3.82 7.32
N ALA A 139 3.82 3.29 7.99
CA ALA A 139 3.38 3.79 9.29
C ALA A 139 4.51 3.73 10.34
N SER A 140 5.28 2.64 10.35
CA SER A 140 6.39 2.47 11.31
C SER A 140 7.50 3.51 11.11
N ILE A 141 7.80 3.85 9.85
CA ILE A 141 8.78 4.89 9.51
C ILE A 141 8.25 6.27 9.92
N VAL A 142 7.01 6.59 9.50
CA VAL A 142 6.39 7.90 9.72
C VAL A 142 6.21 8.21 11.22
N TYR A 143 5.68 7.26 11.98
CA TYR A 143 5.44 7.42 13.43
C TYR A 143 6.65 7.05 14.30
N GLN A 144 7.77 6.65 13.67
CA GLN A 144 9.02 6.23 14.33
C GLN A 144 8.80 5.21 15.46
N ARG A 145 7.90 4.25 15.25
CA ARG A 145 7.61 3.20 16.24
C ARG A 145 7.17 1.90 15.57
N SER A 146 7.38 0.80 16.27
CA SER A 146 6.92 -0.52 15.82
C SER A 146 5.41 -0.69 16.04
N PRO A 147 4.73 -1.57 15.27
CA PRO A 147 3.35 -1.95 15.55
C PRO A 147 3.23 -2.64 16.91
N SER A 148 2.03 -2.59 17.51
CA SER A 148 1.74 -3.23 18.80
C SER A 148 1.55 -4.75 18.73
N PHE A 149 1.74 -5.36 17.56
CA PHE A 149 1.58 -6.78 17.28
C PHE A 149 2.85 -7.38 16.68
N ASN A 150 2.95 -8.71 16.70
CA ASN A 150 4.13 -9.42 16.22
C ASN A 150 4.25 -9.33 14.68
N MET A 151 5.40 -8.86 14.21
CA MET A 151 5.77 -8.89 12.81
C MET A 151 6.53 -10.18 12.51
N GLN A 152 5.91 -11.13 11.83
CA GLN A 152 6.61 -12.28 11.25
C GLN A 152 6.46 -12.25 9.73
N ALA A 153 7.43 -11.62 9.06
CA ALA A 153 7.51 -11.65 7.61
C ALA A 153 8.00 -13.02 7.12
N PRO A 154 7.68 -13.43 5.88
CA PRO A 154 8.39 -14.54 5.25
C PRO A 154 9.88 -14.19 5.22
N ASP A 155 10.73 -15.15 5.55
CA ASP A 155 12.17 -14.96 5.47
C ASP A 155 12.59 -14.90 3.99
N PHE A 156 12.72 -13.68 3.49
CA PHE A 156 13.25 -13.39 2.16
C PHE A 156 14.75 -13.08 2.19
N GLN A 157 15.45 -13.24 3.32
CA GLN A 157 16.88 -12.89 3.44
C GLN A 157 17.74 -13.63 2.40
N HIS A 158 17.36 -14.86 2.04
CA HIS A 158 18.00 -15.63 0.98
C HIS A 158 17.76 -15.10 -0.45
N LEU A 159 16.76 -14.23 -0.66
CA LEU A 159 16.52 -13.49 -1.91
C LEU A 159 17.03 -12.04 -1.85
N GLN A 160 17.45 -11.56 -0.67
CA GLN A 160 17.76 -10.16 -0.34
C GLN A 160 19.23 -9.77 -0.50
N VAL A 161 20.03 -10.50 -1.29
CA VAL A 161 21.49 -10.30 -1.41
C VAL A 161 21.90 -8.98 -2.12
N ALA A 162 21.06 -7.94 -2.16
CA ALA A 162 21.37 -6.74 -2.94
C ALA A 162 20.77 -5.39 -2.47
N LEU A 163 20.38 -5.18 -1.20
CA LEU A 163 19.69 -3.93 -0.83
C LEU A 163 20.14 -3.38 0.54
N ASP A 164 21.31 -2.74 0.57
CA ASP A 164 21.70 -1.80 1.63
C ASP A 164 21.27 -0.38 1.20
N PHE A 165 20.21 0.17 1.81
CA PHE A 165 19.87 1.59 1.66
C PHE A 165 19.61 2.25 3.02
N PRO A 166 20.23 3.41 3.30
CA PRO A 166 19.91 4.21 4.48
C PRO A 166 18.57 4.94 4.28
N ILE A 167 17.63 4.77 5.23
CA ILE A 167 16.36 5.50 5.25
C ILE A 167 16.55 6.81 6.04
N VAL A 168 16.19 7.93 5.44
CA VAL A 168 16.12 9.25 6.09
C VAL A 168 14.70 9.44 6.62
N ILE A 169 14.56 9.71 7.92
CA ILE A 169 13.28 9.88 8.60
C ILE A 169 12.82 11.33 8.46
N MET A 170 11.63 11.54 7.88
CA MET A 170 10.92 12.81 7.90
C MET A 170 9.58 12.61 8.60
N ASN A 171 9.28 13.47 9.59
CA ASN A 171 7.97 13.49 10.23
C ASN A 171 6.95 14.05 9.25
N VAL A 172 5.90 13.28 8.91
CA VAL A 172 4.80 13.77 8.09
C VAL A 172 3.48 13.17 8.56
N GLU A 173 2.49 14.02 8.82
CA GLU A 173 1.09 13.57 8.95
C GLU A 173 0.56 13.35 7.52
N THR A 174 0.26 12.10 7.14
CA THR A 174 -0.17 11.77 5.76
C THR A 174 -1.36 10.83 5.78
N VAL A 175 -2.35 11.15 4.95
CA VAL A 175 -3.50 10.30 4.61
C VAL A 175 -3.13 9.52 3.35
N PHE A 176 -3.35 8.21 3.36
CA PHE A 176 -3.09 7.35 2.20
C PHE A 176 -4.41 6.96 1.54
N TYR A 177 -4.41 6.97 0.21
CA TYR A 177 -5.53 6.53 -0.62
C TYR A 177 -5.36 5.05 -0.95
N LEU A 178 -6.44 4.28 -0.78
CA LEU A 178 -6.53 2.88 -1.18
C LEU A 178 -7.63 2.73 -2.22
N SER A 179 -7.38 1.88 -3.22
CA SER A 179 -8.32 1.47 -4.25
C SER A 179 -8.69 -0.01 -4.05
N ILE A 180 -9.87 -0.41 -4.50
CA ILE A 180 -10.22 -1.83 -4.71
C ILE A 180 -9.95 -2.15 -6.18
N ALA A 181 -9.06 -3.10 -6.46
CA ALA A 181 -8.82 -3.61 -7.80
C ALA A 181 -9.87 -4.67 -8.19
N THR A 182 -10.36 -4.62 -9.44
CA THR A 182 -11.32 -5.58 -10.03
C THR A 182 -10.69 -6.88 -10.53
#